data_AF-A0A819L4K9-F1
#
_entry.id   AF-A0A819L4K9-F1
#
_cell.length_a   1.000
_cell.length_b   1.000
_cell.length_c   1.000
_cell.angle_alpha   90.00
_cell.angle_beta   90.00
_cell.angle_gamma   90.00
#
_symmetry.space_group_name_H-M   'P 1'
#
loop_
_entity.id
_entity.type
_entity.pdbx_description
1 polymer ?
#
loop_
_entity_poly.entity_id
_entity_poly.type
_entity_poly.pdbx_seq_one_letter_code
_entity_poly.pdbx_strand_id
1 'polypeptide(L)'
;MGDESLSYGYEGTGKIWNRNKFEWYGERYSIGDIITCYADFESELGNVLLSFGKNDLNFGIAYRISYEDIHSRPLFLHIFIKNLSFQVNFGQLNTKYFLRSNFRFLNDYDQDDRIRGTLAPSSKQECEVIMMVDLPGAGKSYWVERHCAINTDKKYVVLSTNNIIYKMKNNNCDSSYEMIDRATKCLKIIFDLASSQKRNFIIDQTNVYGNNRRRKMFLIDGFYRRAVVIIPDDNQYQRRRYKQLIYQQKFIPDSFVNQMKANFDLPEVADVFDDVEYAELTFRYAHDLVMYYRHQTQFIKQTLRINNKRKQKKTNHCFHIKKNYYRSIQFNYYRHDNNIDLSSNDDYYCSNVMLKMVQSD
;
A
#
# COMPACT_ATOMS: atom_id res chain seq x y z
N MET A 1 1.38 3.09 -16.18
CA MET A 1 1.42 2.77 -17.62
C MET A 1 0.23 1.92 -17.91
N GLY A 2 -0.62 2.32 -18.84
CA GLY A 2 -1.86 1.59 -19.16
C GLY A 2 -3.09 2.42 -18.90
N ASP A 3 -3.14 2.94 -17.68
CA ASP A 3 -4.39 3.32 -17.03
C ASP A 3 -4.73 4.81 -17.22
N GLU A 4 -3.73 5.64 -17.53
CA GLU A 4 -3.90 7.09 -17.71
C GLU A 4 -4.27 7.44 -19.15
N SER A 5 -5.02 8.53 -19.32
CA SER A 5 -5.55 8.95 -20.63
C SER A 5 -4.46 9.31 -21.65
N LEU A 6 -3.33 9.84 -21.19
CA LEU A 6 -2.18 10.25 -22.00
C LEU A 6 -1.01 9.26 -21.91
N SER A 7 -1.32 7.98 -21.70
CA SER A 7 -0.34 6.90 -21.70
C SER A 7 -0.62 6.00 -22.90
N TYR A 8 0.36 5.92 -23.81
CA TYR A 8 0.29 5.16 -25.05
C TYR A 8 1.44 4.16 -25.05
N GLY A 9 1.18 2.93 -25.48
CA GLY A 9 2.22 1.92 -25.46
C GLY A 9 1.88 0.68 -26.26
N TYR A 10 2.93 0.00 -26.67
CA TYR A 10 2.89 -1.28 -27.35
C TYR A 10 3.53 -2.33 -26.44
N GLU A 11 2.93 -3.52 -26.37
CA GLU A 11 3.36 -4.60 -25.48
C GLU A 11 3.66 -5.92 -26.19
N GLY A 12 4.35 -6.82 -25.47
CA GLY A 12 4.89 -8.09 -25.99
C GLY A 12 3.89 -9.03 -26.65
N THR A 13 2.59 -8.82 -26.39
CA THR A 13 1.53 -9.63 -27.02
C THR A 13 1.19 -9.18 -28.44
N GLY A 14 1.74 -8.06 -28.92
CA GLY A 14 1.41 -7.47 -30.22
C GLY A 14 0.29 -6.43 -30.18
N LYS A 15 -0.12 -6.03 -28.97
CA LYS A 15 -1.22 -5.08 -28.77
C LYS A 15 -0.69 -3.71 -28.38
N ILE A 16 -1.43 -2.71 -28.81
CA ILE A 16 -1.33 -1.35 -28.28
C ILE A 16 -2.33 -1.16 -27.16
N TRP A 17 -2.04 -0.27 -26.22
CA TRP A 17 -2.92 -0.01 -25.09
C TRP A 17 -3.10 1.48 -24.79
N ASN A 18 -4.29 1.87 -24.35
CA ASN A 18 -4.58 3.21 -23.82
C ASN A 18 -5.83 3.11 -22.92
N ARG A 19 -5.81 3.74 -21.74
CA ARG A 19 -6.95 3.73 -20.77
C ARG A 19 -7.44 2.32 -20.45
N ASN A 20 -6.52 1.38 -20.19
CA ASN A 20 -6.82 -0.03 -19.93
C ASN A 20 -7.57 -0.77 -21.06
N LYS A 21 -7.57 -0.23 -22.28
CA LYS A 21 -8.07 -0.91 -23.48
C LYS A 21 -6.90 -1.43 -24.29
N PHE A 22 -7.07 -2.60 -24.87
CA PHE A 22 -6.05 -3.30 -25.65
C PHE A 22 -6.57 -3.62 -27.04
N GLU A 23 -5.82 -3.25 -28.06
CA GLU A 23 -6.20 -3.43 -29.45
C GLU A 23 -5.06 -4.09 -30.22
N TRP A 24 -5.41 -5.01 -31.13
CA TRP A 24 -4.43 -5.65 -32.00
C TRP A 24 -3.88 -4.65 -33.01
N TYR A 25 -2.56 -4.63 -33.16
CA TYR A 25 -1.88 -3.64 -33.99
C TYR A 25 -0.64 -4.21 -34.69
N GLY A 26 0.22 -4.90 -33.94
CA GLY A 26 1.45 -5.48 -34.46
C GLY A 26 1.57 -6.95 -34.12
N GLU A 27 2.82 -7.42 -34.09
CA GLU A 27 3.12 -8.83 -33.82
C GLU A 27 3.59 -9.05 -32.39
N ARG A 28 3.60 -10.30 -31.93
CA ARG A 28 4.31 -10.66 -30.70
C ARG A 28 5.81 -10.46 -30.87
N TYR A 29 6.49 -10.15 -29.77
CA TYR A 29 7.94 -10.07 -29.72
C TYR A 29 8.52 -10.83 -28.54
N SER A 30 9.78 -11.22 -28.66
CA SER A 30 10.49 -12.12 -27.77
C SER A 30 11.96 -11.70 -27.61
N ILE A 31 12.73 -12.52 -26.89
CA ILE A 31 14.15 -12.26 -26.66
C ILE A 31 14.89 -12.23 -28.01
N GLY A 32 15.63 -11.15 -28.25
CA GLY A 32 16.39 -10.94 -29.49
C GLY A 32 15.72 -10.01 -30.50
N ASP A 33 14.42 -9.76 -30.36
CA ASP A 33 13.72 -8.81 -31.23
C ASP A 33 14.10 -7.36 -30.90
N ILE A 34 14.18 -6.53 -31.94
CA ILE A 34 14.42 -5.09 -31.83
C ILE A 34 13.10 -4.37 -32.00
N ILE A 35 12.68 -3.62 -30.99
CA ILE A 35 11.45 -2.81 -31.04
C ILE A 35 11.81 -1.35 -31.29
N THR A 36 11.18 -0.77 -32.31
CA THR A 36 11.31 0.66 -32.63
C THR A 36 10.02 1.39 -32.28
N CYS A 37 10.15 2.63 -31.81
CA CYS A 37 9.04 3.54 -31.54
C CYS A 37 9.34 4.84 -32.27
N TYR A 38 8.37 5.31 -33.07
CA TYR A 38 8.44 6.54 -33.83
C TYR A 38 7.38 7.50 -33.34
N ALA A 39 7.76 8.75 -33.14
CA ALA A 39 6.86 9.85 -32.83
C ALA A 39 7.04 10.93 -33.90
N ASP A 40 5.97 11.23 -34.61
CA ASP A 40 5.92 12.22 -35.69
C ASP A 40 5.01 13.37 -35.25
N PHE A 41 5.57 14.57 -35.20
CA PHE A 41 4.91 15.80 -34.78
C PHE A 41 4.63 16.74 -35.98
N GLU A 42 5.07 16.37 -37.19
CA GLU A 42 5.16 17.28 -38.34
C GLU A 42 4.25 16.87 -39.49
N SER A 43 4.07 15.57 -39.74
CA SER A 43 3.40 15.09 -40.96
C SER A 43 1.90 15.40 -41.02
N GLU A 44 1.20 15.44 -39.88
CA GLU A 44 -0.25 15.69 -39.82
C GLU A 44 -0.54 16.90 -38.93
N LEU A 45 -0.86 18.04 -39.55
CA LEU A 45 -1.19 19.28 -38.83
C LEU A 45 -2.28 19.04 -37.78
N GLY A 46 -2.00 19.42 -36.53
CA GLY A 46 -2.94 19.23 -35.43
C GLY A 46 -2.75 17.94 -34.64
N ASN A 47 -1.97 16.96 -35.15
CA ASN A 47 -1.85 15.64 -34.55
C ASN A 47 -0.39 15.21 -34.32
N VAL A 48 -0.18 14.41 -33.27
CA VAL A 48 1.02 13.60 -33.06
C VAL A 48 0.72 12.17 -33.47
N LEU A 49 1.54 11.60 -34.34
CA LEU A 49 1.42 10.22 -34.80
C LEU A 49 2.45 9.36 -34.09
N LEU A 50 1.99 8.33 -33.39
CA LEU A 50 2.86 7.32 -32.79
C LEU A 50 2.74 6.01 -33.57
N SER A 51 3.88 5.38 -33.85
CA SER A 51 3.95 4.07 -34.48
C SER A 51 5.06 3.22 -33.89
N PHE A 52 4.95 1.90 -34.04
CA PHE A 52 5.95 0.95 -33.58
C PHE A 52 6.32 -0.01 -34.72
N GLY A 53 7.52 -0.56 -34.62
CA GLY A 53 8.00 -1.61 -35.50
C GLY A 53 8.74 -2.69 -34.72
N LYS A 54 8.88 -3.86 -35.35
CA LYS A 54 9.68 -4.97 -34.87
C LYS A 54 10.67 -5.35 -35.97
N ASN A 55 11.95 -5.33 -35.65
CA ASN A 55 13.02 -5.53 -36.61
C ASN A 55 12.85 -4.56 -37.80
N ASP A 56 12.91 -5.05 -39.03
CA ASP A 56 12.70 -4.28 -40.26
C ASP A 56 11.21 -4.02 -40.59
N LEU A 57 10.29 -4.66 -39.87
CA LEU A 57 8.86 -4.55 -40.10
C LEU A 57 8.25 -3.38 -39.32
N ASN A 58 7.51 -2.53 -40.02
CA ASN A 58 6.71 -1.45 -39.43
C ASN A 58 5.23 -1.76 -39.51
N PHE A 59 4.52 -1.51 -38.42
CA PHE A 59 3.10 -1.84 -38.29
C PHE A 59 2.15 -0.72 -38.73
N GLY A 60 2.67 0.47 -39.08
CA GLY A 60 1.84 1.62 -39.47
C GLY A 60 1.46 2.49 -38.28
N ILE A 61 0.48 3.39 -38.40
CA ILE A 61 0.13 4.31 -37.31
C ILE A 61 -0.62 3.56 -36.20
N ALA A 62 -0.10 3.60 -34.97
CA ALA A 62 -0.76 3.06 -33.78
C ALA A 62 -1.73 4.06 -33.17
N TYR A 63 -1.30 5.33 -33.07
CA TYR A 63 -2.08 6.38 -32.44
C TYR A 63 -2.03 7.66 -33.27
N ARG A 64 -3.18 8.30 -33.37
CA ARG A 64 -3.33 9.70 -33.80
C ARG A 64 -3.84 10.48 -32.61
N ILE A 65 -3.03 11.41 -32.12
CA ILE A 65 -3.31 12.13 -30.88
C ILE A 65 -3.41 13.63 -31.20
N SER A 66 -4.56 14.24 -30.93
CA SER A 66 -4.73 15.68 -31.14
C SER A 66 -3.85 16.49 -30.19
N TYR A 67 -3.28 17.60 -30.67
CA TYR A 67 -2.59 18.57 -29.83
C TYR A 67 -3.51 19.14 -28.73
N GLU A 68 -4.82 19.20 -28.99
CA GLU A 68 -5.81 19.60 -27.98
C GLU A 68 -5.83 18.62 -26.80
N ASP A 69 -5.79 17.31 -27.06
CA ASP A 69 -5.78 16.27 -26.02
C ASP A 69 -4.49 16.30 -25.18
N ILE A 70 -3.36 16.58 -25.84
CA ILE A 70 -2.04 16.65 -25.19
C ILE A 70 -1.94 17.90 -24.29
N HIS A 71 -2.67 18.98 -24.62
CA HIS A 71 -2.62 20.27 -23.92
C HIS A 71 -1.19 20.81 -23.77
N SER A 72 -0.40 20.76 -24.86
CA SER A 72 1.00 21.21 -24.90
C SER A 72 1.94 20.54 -23.89
N ARG A 73 1.54 19.39 -23.32
CA ARG A 73 2.40 18.60 -22.44
C ARG A 73 3.43 17.80 -23.23
N PRO A 74 4.69 17.71 -22.78
CA PRO A 74 5.68 16.86 -23.43
C PRO A 74 5.30 15.38 -23.29
N LEU A 75 5.59 14.58 -24.31
CA LEU A 75 5.56 13.13 -24.23
C LEU A 75 6.88 12.62 -23.69
N PHE A 76 6.82 11.69 -22.74
CA PHE A 76 8.01 11.05 -22.19
C PHE A 76 8.09 9.61 -22.68
N LEU A 77 9.24 9.24 -23.24
CA LEU A 77 9.52 7.83 -23.48
C LEU A 77 9.58 7.11 -22.14
N HIS A 78 8.81 6.04 -22.04
CA HIS A 78 8.80 5.21 -20.85
C HIS A 78 8.88 3.75 -21.30
N ILE A 79 9.63 2.96 -20.53
CA ILE A 79 9.82 1.53 -20.77
C ILE A 79 9.47 0.82 -19.46
N PHE A 80 8.51 -0.10 -19.51
CA PHE A 80 8.14 -0.93 -18.37
C PHE A 80 8.50 -2.38 -18.66
N ILE A 81 9.17 -3.01 -17.71
CA ILE A 81 9.74 -4.35 -17.89
C ILE A 81 9.45 -5.19 -16.66
N LYS A 82 9.15 -6.45 -16.93
CA LYS A 82 8.96 -7.49 -15.92
C LYS A 82 9.86 -8.66 -16.27
N ASN A 83 10.84 -8.94 -15.40
CA ASN A 83 11.73 -10.10 -15.49
C ASN A 83 12.51 -10.23 -16.82
N LEU A 84 12.92 -9.12 -17.44
CA LEU A 84 13.74 -9.13 -18.66
C LEU A 84 14.91 -8.15 -18.53
N SER A 85 15.98 -8.46 -19.27
CA SER A 85 17.06 -7.52 -19.53
C SER A 85 16.91 -6.96 -20.94
N PHE A 86 17.31 -5.71 -21.13
CA PHE A 86 17.15 -4.98 -22.38
C PHE A 86 18.27 -3.97 -22.56
N GLN A 87 18.49 -3.56 -23.80
CA GLN A 87 19.35 -2.45 -24.17
C GLN A 87 18.51 -1.42 -24.90
N VAL A 88 18.80 -0.14 -24.69
CA VAL A 88 18.12 0.96 -25.39
C VAL A 88 19.11 1.72 -26.23
N ASN A 89 18.76 2.02 -27.47
CA ASN A 89 19.53 2.86 -28.36
C ASN A 89 18.77 4.18 -28.63
N PHE A 90 19.23 5.26 -28.04
CA PHE A 90 18.79 6.63 -28.28
C PHE A 90 19.68 7.35 -29.29
N GLY A 91 20.49 6.62 -30.07
CA GLY A 91 21.47 7.16 -31.01
C GLY A 91 22.91 7.18 -30.47
N GLN A 92 23.14 6.69 -29.25
CA GLN A 92 24.49 6.62 -28.67
C GLN A 92 25.33 5.43 -29.18
N LEU A 93 24.71 4.46 -29.88
CA LEU A 93 25.42 3.34 -30.48
C LEU A 93 25.67 3.60 -31.96
N ASN A 94 26.78 3.08 -32.50
CA ASN A 94 27.11 3.21 -33.93
C ASN A 94 26.03 2.60 -34.83
N THR A 95 25.38 1.51 -34.39
CA THR A 95 24.37 0.82 -35.18
C THR A 95 23.01 1.53 -35.07
N LYS A 96 22.57 2.16 -36.17
CA LYS A 96 21.26 2.81 -36.29
C LYS A 96 20.17 1.83 -36.74
N TYR A 97 19.89 0.83 -35.90
CA TYR A 97 18.90 -0.23 -36.22
C TYR A 97 17.56 0.36 -36.68
N PHE A 98 17.20 0.03 -37.92
CA PHE A 98 15.90 0.34 -38.54
C PHE A 98 15.49 1.81 -38.53
N LEU A 99 16.45 2.74 -38.49
CA LEU A 99 16.14 4.17 -38.62
C LEU A 99 15.57 4.50 -40.00
N ARG A 100 14.50 5.31 -40.02
CA ARG A 100 13.83 5.78 -41.24
C ARG A 100 14.35 7.15 -41.66
N SER A 101 14.32 7.44 -42.96
CA SER A 101 14.88 8.68 -43.54
C SER A 101 14.35 9.98 -42.91
N ASN A 102 13.08 9.99 -42.51
CA ASN A 102 12.41 11.18 -41.96
C ASN A 102 12.43 11.23 -40.43
N PHE A 103 13.13 10.30 -39.79
CA PHE A 103 13.23 10.22 -38.34
C PHE A 103 14.69 10.35 -37.93
N ARG A 104 14.89 10.83 -36.72
CA ARG A 104 16.21 10.91 -36.09
C ARG A 104 16.14 10.35 -34.67
N PHE A 105 17.28 9.90 -34.16
CA PHE A 105 17.36 9.46 -32.78
C PHE A 105 17.29 10.64 -31.81
N LEU A 106 16.87 10.39 -30.56
CA LEU A 106 16.77 11.43 -29.53
C LEU A 106 18.11 12.12 -29.24
N ASN A 107 19.24 11.40 -29.32
CA ASN A 107 20.56 11.99 -29.11
C ASN A 107 21.12 12.71 -30.34
N ASP A 108 20.46 12.62 -31.50
CA ASP A 108 20.87 13.32 -32.72
C ASP A 108 20.36 14.78 -32.74
N TYR A 109 19.52 15.21 -31.78
CA TYR A 109 19.09 16.61 -31.63
C TYR A 109 20.20 17.47 -31.01
N ASP A 110 20.36 18.72 -31.46
CA ASP A 110 21.36 19.63 -30.91
C ASP A 110 21.06 19.99 -29.45
N GLN A 111 22.09 20.40 -28.70
CA GLN A 111 21.90 20.75 -27.28
C GLN A 111 20.96 21.95 -27.10
N ASP A 112 20.99 22.90 -28.04
CA ASP A 112 20.16 24.11 -28.00
C ASP A 112 18.66 23.80 -28.20
N ASP A 113 18.34 22.68 -28.84
CA ASP A 113 16.96 22.20 -29.03
C ASP A 113 16.45 21.35 -27.87
N ARG A 114 17.29 21.07 -26.85
CA ARG A 114 16.93 20.22 -25.72
C ARG A 114 16.49 21.06 -24.53
N ILE A 115 15.26 20.85 -24.08
CA ILE A 115 14.76 21.44 -22.84
C ILE A 115 15.11 20.54 -21.67
N ARG A 116 15.71 21.12 -20.62
CA ARG A 116 16.02 20.38 -19.39
C ARG A 116 14.74 19.91 -18.70
N GLY A 117 14.66 18.61 -18.43
CA GLY A 117 13.57 18.04 -17.62
C GLY A 117 13.56 18.59 -16.19
N THR A 118 12.52 18.23 -15.43
CA THR A 118 12.38 18.66 -14.03
C THR A 118 13.61 18.29 -13.21
N LEU A 119 14.24 19.31 -12.61
CA LEU A 119 15.36 19.11 -11.70
C LEU A 119 14.87 18.71 -10.31
N ALA A 120 15.71 17.93 -9.63
CA ALA A 120 15.60 17.72 -8.21
C ALA A 120 15.79 19.07 -7.47
N PRO A 121 15.26 19.23 -6.24
CA PRO A 121 15.80 20.21 -5.31
C PRO A 121 17.33 20.08 -5.19
N SER A 122 18.01 21.18 -4.90
CA SER A 122 19.47 21.25 -4.96
C SER A 122 20.12 20.39 -3.87
N SER A 123 19.43 20.25 -2.73
CA SER A 123 19.88 19.57 -1.52
C SER A 123 18.73 18.81 -0.86
N LYS A 124 19.05 17.98 0.15
CA LYS A 124 18.00 17.30 0.95
C LYS A 124 17.26 18.30 1.84
N GLN A 125 17.92 19.36 2.29
CA GLN A 125 17.37 20.38 3.19
C GLN A 125 16.24 21.19 2.52
N GLU A 126 16.29 21.33 1.19
CA GLU A 126 15.21 21.93 0.39
C GLU A 126 14.06 20.95 0.11
N CYS A 127 14.24 19.67 0.42
CA CYS A 127 13.20 18.66 0.26
C CYS A 127 12.36 18.57 1.54
N GLU A 128 11.07 18.39 1.35
CA GLU A 128 10.11 18.18 2.43
C GLU A 128 9.62 16.74 2.47
N VAL A 129 9.55 16.18 3.68
CA VAL A 129 8.84 14.93 3.94
C VAL A 129 7.72 15.16 4.93
N ILE A 130 6.49 14.89 4.48
CA ILE A 130 5.28 14.97 5.29
C ILE A 130 4.92 13.57 5.79
N MET A 131 4.85 13.40 7.10
CA MET A 131 4.33 12.19 7.72
C MET A 131 2.88 12.39 8.17
N MET A 132 1.96 11.60 7.61
CA MET A 132 0.59 11.56 8.11
C MET A 132 0.54 10.84 9.45
N VAL A 133 -0.22 11.38 10.41
CA VAL A 133 -0.46 10.77 11.73
C VAL A 133 -1.96 10.77 12.02
N ASP A 134 -2.58 9.61 11.96
CA ASP A 134 -4.04 9.49 12.01
C ASP A 134 -4.51 8.06 12.32
N LEU A 135 -5.77 7.93 12.69
CA LEU A 135 -6.44 6.62 12.78
C LEU A 135 -6.90 6.14 11.41
N PRO A 136 -6.95 4.82 11.16
CA PRO A 136 -7.56 4.29 9.95
C PRO A 136 -8.98 4.86 9.74
N GLY A 137 -9.27 5.35 8.54
CA GLY A 137 -10.56 5.96 8.22
C GLY A 137 -10.72 7.41 8.66
N ALA A 138 -9.70 8.03 9.25
CA ALA A 138 -9.75 9.42 9.69
C ALA A 138 -9.69 10.43 8.53
N GLY A 139 -9.36 10.02 7.29
CA GLY A 139 -9.39 10.92 6.13
C GLY A 139 -8.02 11.34 5.59
N LYS A 140 -6.94 10.67 5.99
CA LYS A 140 -5.58 11.01 5.54
C LYS A 140 -5.42 11.07 4.03
N SER A 141 -5.91 10.07 3.29
CA SER A 141 -5.72 10.02 1.83
C SER A 141 -6.45 11.17 1.14
N TYR A 142 -7.59 11.61 1.68
CA TYR A 142 -8.28 12.81 1.19
C TYR A 142 -7.46 14.08 1.42
N TRP A 143 -6.84 14.22 2.60
CA TRP A 143 -5.93 15.34 2.87
C TRP A 143 -4.72 15.31 1.94
N VAL A 144 -4.09 14.14 1.73
CA VAL A 144 -2.92 13.96 0.86
C VAL A 144 -3.26 14.32 -0.59
N GLU A 145 -4.37 13.81 -1.12
CA GLU A 145 -4.84 14.14 -2.48
C GLU A 145 -5.04 15.64 -2.67
N ARG A 146 -5.72 16.29 -1.71
CA ARG A 146 -5.94 17.74 -1.74
C ARG A 146 -4.62 18.52 -1.62
N HIS A 147 -3.70 18.08 -0.75
CA HIS A 147 -2.41 18.74 -0.56
C HIS A 147 -1.56 18.69 -1.83
N CYS A 148 -1.50 17.53 -2.50
CA CYS A 148 -0.81 17.39 -3.79
C CYS A 148 -1.45 18.24 -4.89
N ALA A 149 -2.78 18.35 -4.91
CA ALA A 149 -3.50 19.15 -5.92
C ALA A 149 -3.27 20.66 -5.78
N ILE A 150 -3.04 21.14 -4.56
CA ILE A 150 -2.75 22.56 -4.28
C ILE A 150 -1.25 22.87 -4.48
N ASN A 151 -0.36 21.92 -4.19
CA ASN A 151 1.10 22.09 -4.25
C ASN A 151 1.70 21.27 -5.41
N THR A 152 1.24 21.54 -6.62
CA THR A 152 1.65 20.78 -7.82
C THR A 152 3.11 21.00 -8.20
N ASP A 153 3.67 22.16 -7.84
CA ASP A 153 5.08 22.53 -8.01
C ASP A 153 6.02 21.63 -7.19
N LYS A 154 5.59 21.25 -5.98
CA LYS A 154 6.36 20.40 -5.06
C LYS A 154 6.51 18.97 -5.57
N LYS A 155 5.61 18.49 -6.44
CA LYS A 155 5.67 17.15 -7.05
C LYS A 155 5.90 16.04 -6.02
N TYR A 156 5.10 16.04 -4.95
CA TYR A 156 5.23 15.05 -3.88
C TYR A 156 5.09 13.62 -4.40
N VAL A 157 5.99 12.74 -3.96
CA VAL A 157 5.88 11.31 -4.17
C VAL A 157 5.17 10.68 -2.97
N VAL A 158 3.97 10.14 -3.20
CA VAL A 158 3.13 9.56 -2.15
C VAL A 158 3.50 8.10 -1.89
N LEU A 159 4.07 7.85 -0.72
CA LEU A 159 4.49 6.54 -0.22
C LEU A 159 3.34 5.90 0.57
N SER A 160 2.53 5.09 -0.12
CA SER A 160 1.34 4.43 0.45
C SER A 160 1.31 2.94 0.15
N THR A 161 0.95 2.12 1.15
CA THR A 161 0.68 0.69 0.92
C THR A 161 -0.50 0.51 -0.03
N ASN A 162 -1.49 1.41 0.00
CA ASN A 162 -2.66 1.35 -0.90
C ASN A 162 -2.25 1.53 -2.37
N ASN A 163 -1.31 2.42 -2.66
CA ASN A 163 -0.81 2.65 -4.02
C ASN A 163 -0.12 1.41 -4.58
N ILE A 164 0.63 0.70 -3.73
CA ILE A 164 1.30 -0.56 -4.10
C ILE A 164 0.26 -1.66 -4.31
N ILE A 165 -0.68 -1.83 -3.38
CA ILE A 165 -1.77 -2.80 -3.47
C ILE A 165 -2.56 -2.61 -4.77
N TYR A 166 -2.93 -1.36 -5.09
CA TYR A 166 -3.66 -1.06 -6.33
C TYR A 166 -2.90 -1.55 -7.57
N LYS A 167 -1.59 -1.34 -7.62
CA LYS A 167 -0.72 -1.81 -8.73
C LYS A 167 -0.49 -3.33 -8.72
N MET A 168 -0.66 -4.00 -7.57
CA MET A 168 -0.52 -5.46 -7.45
C MET A 168 -1.79 -6.23 -7.86
N LYS A 169 -2.97 -5.60 -7.80
CA LYS A 169 -4.29 -6.23 -8.03
C LYS A 169 -4.51 -6.83 -9.42
N ASN A 170 -3.63 -6.55 -10.38
CA ASN A 170 -3.67 -7.18 -11.71
C ASN A 170 -3.08 -8.60 -11.75
N ASN A 171 -2.63 -9.15 -10.61
CA ASN A 171 -2.21 -10.54 -10.51
C ASN A 171 -3.24 -11.32 -9.68
N ASN A 172 -3.65 -12.50 -10.14
CA ASN A 172 -4.40 -13.50 -9.38
C ASN A 172 -3.59 -13.90 -8.13
N CYS A 173 -3.70 -13.14 -7.05
CA CYS A 173 -3.05 -13.43 -5.79
C CYS A 173 -4.09 -13.62 -4.69
N ASP A 174 -3.85 -14.68 -3.93
CA ASP A 174 -4.53 -15.17 -2.75
C ASP A 174 -4.72 -14.12 -1.66
N SER A 175 -5.55 -14.51 -0.67
CA SER A 175 -6.01 -13.77 0.52
C SER A 175 -5.50 -12.33 0.74
N SER A 176 -6.43 -11.42 1.04
CA SER A 176 -6.17 -9.99 1.32
C SER A 176 -4.96 -9.72 2.23
N TYR A 177 -4.67 -10.63 3.16
CA TYR A 177 -3.55 -10.52 4.11
C TYR A 177 -2.17 -10.63 3.45
N GLU A 178 -1.93 -11.62 2.58
CA GLU A 178 -0.61 -11.79 1.96
C GLU A 178 -0.25 -10.61 1.06
N MET A 179 -1.24 -10.08 0.33
CA MET A 179 -1.05 -8.90 -0.49
C MET A 179 -0.67 -7.67 0.35
N ILE A 180 -1.29 -7.49 1.52
CA ILE A 180 -0.95 -6.40 2.44
C ILE A 180 0.47 -6.57 2.99
N ASP A 181 0.88 -7.79 3.35
CA ASP A 181 2.24 -8.07 3.83
C ASP A 181 3.30 -7.79 2.75
N ARG A 182 3.09 -8.29 1.52
CA ARG A 182 3.96 -8.00 0.37
C ARG A 182 4.04 -6.51 0.08
N ALA A 183 2.92 -5.81 0.05
CA ALA A 183 2.89 -4.37 -0.17
C ALA A 183 3.63 -3.60 0.93
N THR A 184 3.53 -4.04 2.19
CA THR A 184 4.26 -3.44 3.31
C THR A 184 5.76 -3.64 3.17
N LYS A 185 6.22 -4.83 2.77
CA LYS A 185 7.62 -5.13 2.48
C LYS A 185 8.15 -4.30 1.30
N CYS A 186 7.40 -4.21 0.20
CA CYS A 186 7.74 -3.37 -0.94
C CYS A 186 7.85 -1.89 -0.54
N LEU A 187 6.92 -1.39 0.27
CA LEU A 187 6.96 0.00 0.73
C LEU A 187 8.21 0.30 1.53
N LYS A 188 8.70 -0.65 2.34
CA LYS A 188 9.96 -0.49 3.08
C LYS A 188 11.14 -0.27 2.13
N ILE A 189 11.26 -1.10 1.09
CA ILE A 189 12.31 -0.95 0.06
C ILE A 189 12.19 0.40 -0.65
N ILE A 190 10.97 0.80 -1.03
CA ILE A 190 10.73 2.11 -1.67
C ILE A 190 11.10 3.26 -0.73
N PHE A 191 10.82 3.12 0.56
CA PHE A 191 11.17 4.12 1.56
C PHE A 191 12.68 4.26 1.73
N ASP A 192 13.41 3.14 1.78
CA ASP A 192 14.87 3.13 1.84
C ASP A 192 15.48 3.82 0.61
N LEU A 193 14.94 3.55 -0.59
CA LEU A 193 15.34 4.26 -1.81
C LEU A 193 15.01 5.75 -1.72
N ALA A 194 13.79 6.11 -1.32
CA ALA A 194 13.34 7.49 -1.18
C ALA A 194 14.27 8.31 -0.27
N SER A 195 14.79 7.71 0.80
CA SER A 195 15.69 8.38 1.74
C SER A 195 16.98 8.92 1.12
N SER A 196 17.41 8.34 -0.01
CA SER A 196 18.60 8.76 -0.76
C SER A 196 18.32 9.82 -1.83
N GLN A 197 17.04 10.05 -2.17
CA GLN A 197 16.65 10.88 -3.31
C GLN A 197 16.29 12.30 -2.87
N LYS A 198 16.76 13.30 -3.61
CA LYS A 198 16.36 14.71 -3.43
C LYS A 198 14.98 14.92 -4.07
N ARG A 199 13.91 14.64 -3.34
CA ARG A 199 12.51 14.82 -3.73
C ARG A 199 11.63 15.10 -2.51
N ASN A 200 10.47 15.67 -2.75
CA ASN A 200 9.45 15.82 -1.72
C ASN A 200 8.62 14.53 -1.59
N PHE A 201 8.34 14.09 -0.36
CA PHE A 201 7.64 12.84 -0.09
C PHE A 201 6.47 13.03 0.87
N ILE A 202 5.43 12.21 0.71
CA ILE A 202 4.34 12.09 1.70
C ILE A 202 4.24 10.63 2.13
N ILE A 203 4.37 10.37 3.42
CA ILE A 203 4.23 9.03 4.01
C ILE A 203 2.77 8.84 4.41
N ASP A 204 2.01 8.26 3.48
CA ASP A 204 0.59 8.01 3.59
C ASP A 204 0.33 6.69 4.36
N GLN A 205 0.75 6.67 5.62
CA GLN A 205 0.43 5.63 6.62
C GLN A 205 -0.07 6.29 7.91
N THR A 206 -0.70 5.51 8.79
CA THR A 206 -1.33 6.01 10.03
C THR A 206 -0.34 6.48 11.08
N ASN A 207 0.84 5.85 11.16
CA ASN A 207 1.98 6.28 11.99
C ASN A 207 1.65 6.65 13.45
N VAL A 208 0.66 6.00 14.06
CA VAL A 208 0.19 6.30 15.43
C VAL A 208 1.22 6.00 16.53
N TYR A 209 2.18 5.12 16.26
CA TYR A 209 3.18 4.66 17.23
C TYR A 209 4.46 5.51 17.18
N GLY A 210 4.82 6.18 18.27
CA GLY A 210 5.97 7.10 18.32
C GLY A 210 7.29 6.47 17.87
N ASN A 211 7.59 5.25 18.35
CA ASN A 211 8.82 4.52 17.98
C ASN A 211 8.94 4.24 16.48
N ASN A 212 7.82 3.92 15.82
CA ASN A 212 7.81 3.65 14.38
C ASN A 212 8.03 4.93 13.57
N ARG A 213 7.50 6.07 14.04
CA ARG A 213 7.78 7.38 13.44
C ARG A 213 9.26 7.71 13.51
N ARG A 214 9.84 7.59 14.71
CA ARG A 214 11.25 7.90 14.97
C ARG A 214 12.17 7.14 14.03
N ARG A 215 11.97 5.82 13.91
CA ARG A 215 12.75 4.96 12.99
C ARG A 215 12.70 5.41 11.54
N LYS A 216 11.52 5.81 11.04
CA LYS A 216 11.37 6.30 9.67
C LYS A 216 12.02 7.67 9.48
N MET A 217 11.82 8.59 10.42
CA MET A 217 12.37 9.94 10.35
C MET A 217 13.90 9.98 10.46
N PHE A 218 14.51 9.02 11.15
CA PHE A 218 15.97 8.88 11.16
C PHE A 218 16.57 8.51 9.80
N LEU A 219 15.85 7.76 8.95
CA LEU A 219 16.37 7.39 7.63
C LEU A 219 16.39 8.58 6.67
N ILE A 220 15.49 9.54 6.85
CA ILE A 220 15.38 10.76 6.05
C ILE A 220 15.99 11.97 6.79
N ASP A 221 17.11 11.74 7.47
CA ASP A 221 17.86 12.83 8.08
C ASP A 221 18.34 13.85 7.03
N GLY A 222 18.34 15.12 7.42
CA GLY A 222 18.69 16.25 6.55
C GLY A 222 17.57 16.74 5.61
N PHE A 223 16.38 16.13 5.64
CA PHE A 223 15.17 16.69 5.01
C PHE A 223 14.45 17.62 5.99
N TYR A 224 13.62 18.54 5.48
CA TYR A 224 12.61 19.20 6.30
C TYR A 224 11.46 18.22 6.59
N ARG A 225 11.24 17.89 7.85
CA ARG A 225 10.33 16.82 8.29
C ARG A 225 9.13 17.42 9.02
N ARG A 226 7.95 17.30 8.41
CA ARG A 226 6.70 17.78 8.97
C ARG A 226 5.77 16.61 9.32
N ALA A 227 5.14 16.65 10.48
CA ALA A 227 4.04 15.74 10.79
C ALA A 227 2.70 16.45 10.57
N VAL A 228 1.73 15.76 9.96
CA VAL A 228 0.36 16.26 9.83
C VAL A 228 -0.58 15.33 10.59
N VAL A 229 -1.17 15.84 11.65
CA VAL A 229 -2.07 15.12 12.54
C VAL A 229 -3.51 15.34 12.08
N ILE A 230 -4.20 14.23 11.78
CA ILE A 230 -5.63 14.24 11.42
C ILE A 230 -6.38 13.41 12.45
N ILE A 231 -7.09 14.12 13.32
CA ILE A 231 -7.96 13.52 14.32
C ILE A 231 -9.31 14.24 14.22
N PRO A 232 -10.30 13.66 13.53
CA PRO A 232 -11.66 14.19 13.54
C PRO A 232 -12.30 14.02 14.91
N ASP A 233 -13.35 14.81 15.19
CA ASP A 233 -14.26 14.50 16.29
C ASP A 233 -14.91 13.12 16.12
N ASP A 234 -15.35 12.50 17.22
CA ASP A 234 -15.87 11.12 17.20
C ASP A 234 -17.09 10.97 16.26
N ASN A 235 -17.97 11.98 16.16
CA ASN A 235 -19.14 11.92 15.27
C ASN A 235 -18.72 11.92 13.79
N GLN A 236 -17.80 12.81 13.41
CA GLN A 236 -17.24 12.83 12.06
C GLN A 236 -16.44 11.56 11.76
N TYR A 237 -15.69 11.05 12.72
CA TYR A 237 -14.93 9.82 12.57
C TYR A 237 -15.83 8.64 12.24
N GLN A 238 -16.92 8.44 13.01
CA GLN A 238 -17.89 7.38 12.75
C GLN A 238 -18.58 7.56 11.39
N ARG A 239 -18.95 8.81 11.04
CA ARG A 239 -19.54 9.11 9.73
C ARG A 239 -18.60 8.74 8.58
N ARG A 240 -17.30 9.05 8.70
CA ARG A 240 -16.28 8.71 7.68
C ARG A 240 -16.11 7.20 7.55
N ARG A 241 -16.04 6.46 8.66
CA ARG A 241 -15.95 5.00 8.66
C ARG A 241 -17.18 4.33 8.05
N TYR A 242 -18.38 4.81 8.37
CA TYR A 242 -19.62 4.33 7.78
C TYR A 242 -19.64 4.52 6.25
N LYS A 243 -19.23 5.69 5.76
CA LYS A 243 -19.09 5.95 4.33
C LYS A 243 -18.06 5.02 3.67
N GLN A 244 -16.90 4.79 4.29
CA GLN A 244 -15.90 3.89 3.73
C GLN A 244 -16.38 2.43 3.65
N LEU A 245 -17.15 1.98 4.64
CA LEU A 245 -17.74 0.65 4.63
C LEU A 245 -18.72 0.49 3.46
N ILE A 246 -19.62 1.46 3.26
CA ILE A 246 -20.66 1.37 2.22
C ILE A 246 -20.09 1.57 0.82
N TYR A 247 -19.34 2.64 0.60
CA TYR A 247 -18.92 3.03 -0.75
C TYR A 247 -17.66 2.33 -1.22
N GLN A 248 -16.73 2.00 -0.31
CA GLN A 248 -15.44 1.41 -0.67
C GLN A 248 -15.33 -0.07 -0.28
N GLN A 249 -16.36 -0.63 0.37
CA GLN A 249 -16.35 -1.99 0.92
C GLN A 249 -15.12 -2.27 1.81
N LYS A 250 -14.62 -1.22 2.47
CA LYS A 250 -13.47 -1.30 3.38
C LYS A 250 -13.97 -1.44 4.81
N PHE A 251 -14.04 -2.69 5.28
CA PHE A 251 -14.31 -2.98 6.68
C PHE A 251 -13.02 -2.95 7.51
N ILE A 252 -13.02 -2.17 8.59
CA ILE A 252 -11.92 -2.11 9.54
C ILE A 252 -12.47 -2.51 10.91
N PRO A 253 -12.04 -3.63 11.50
CA PRO A 253 -12.55 -4.09 12.80
C PRO A 253 -12.32 -3.06 13.92
N ASP A 254 -13.30 -2.90 14.81
CA ASP A 254 -13.17 -1.99 15.96
C ASP A 254 -12.06 -2.41 16.92
N SER A 255 -11.81 -3.71 17.07
CA SER A 255 -10.69 -4.22 17.87
C SER A 255 -9.34 -3.67 17.41
N PHE A 256 -9.14 -3.57 16.09
CA PHE A 256 -7.93 -3.03 15.48
C PHE A 256 -7.84 -1.51 15.70
N VAL A 257 -8.92 -0.77 15.47
CA VAL A 257 -8.98 0.69 15.72
C VAL A 257 -8.71 0.99 17.19
N ASN A 258 -9.32 0.23 18.11
CA ASN A 258 -9.14 0.39 19.56
C ASN A 258 -7.69 0.12 19.98
N GLN A 259 -7.01 -0.86 19.36
CA GLN A 259 -5.59 -1.07 19.59
C GLN A 259 -4.77 0.15 19.17
N MET A 260 -5.08 0.78 18.03
CA MET A 260 -4.38 1.97 17.57
C MET A 260 -4.67 3.18 18.47
N LYS A 261 -5.94 3.41 18.83
CA LYS A 261 -6.37 4.43 19.80
C LYS A 261 -5.61 4.34 21.12
N ALA A 262 -5.42 3.13 21.63
CA ALA A 262 -4.72 2.89 22.89
C ALA A 262 -3.23 3.23 22.87
N ASN A 263 -2.62 3.20 21.69
CA ASN A 263 -1.18 3.44 21.49
C ASN A 263 -0.93 4.70 20.65
N PHE A 264 -1.94 5.55 20.47
CA PHE A 264 -1.79 6.76 19.67
C PHE A 264 -0.95 7.75 20.45
N ASP A 265 0.27 8.02 19.99
CA ASP A 265 1.15 9.10 20.44
C ASP A 265 1.03 10.32 19.52
N LEU A 266 0.83 11.51 20.07
CA LEU A 266 0.93 12.73 19.28
C LEU A 266 2.41 13.01 18.94
N PRO A 267 2.71 13.52 17.72
CA PRO A 267 4.05 13.99 17.40
C PRO A 267 4.29 15.34 18.07
N GLU A 268 5.56 15.66 18.30
CA GLU A 268 6.00 16.92 18.91
C GLU A 268 7.11 17.52 18.04
N VAL A 269 7.23 18.84 18.05
CA VAL A 269 8.36 19.55 17.43
C VAL A 269 9.58 19.34 18.32
N ALA A 270 10.30 18.25 18.06
CA ALA A 270 11.55 17.88 18.70
C ALA A 270 12.13 16.64 18.01
N ASP A 271 13.45 16.48 18.08
CA ASP A 271 14.27 15.36 17.59
C ASP A 271 14.14 15.03 16.08
N VAL A 272 12.94 14.61 15.66
CA VAL A 272 12.65 13.97 14.38
C VAL A 272 11.67 14.74 13.49
N PHE A 273 11.02 15.77 14.04
CA PHE A 273 10.13 16.67 13.29
C PHE A 273 10.56 18.12 13.51
N ASP A 274 10.59 18.86 12.42
CA ASP A 274 10.84 20.30 12.37
C ASP A 274 9.54 21.08 12.54
N ASP A 275 8.39 20.48 12.17
CA ASP A 275 7.06 21.08 12.29
C ASP A 275 5.96 20.02 12.53
N VAL A 276 4.88 20.43 13.21
CA VAL A 276 3.70 19.61 13.47
C VAL A 276 2.43 20.42 13.20
N GLU A 277 1.70 20.02 12.16
CA GLU A 277 0.42 20.59 11.77
C GLU A 277 -0.74 19.76 12.33
N TYR A 278 -1.75 20.43 12.89
CA TYR A 278 -3.00 19.82 13.28
C TYR A 278 -4.12 20.26 12.32
N ALA A 279 -4.49 19.38 11.39
CA ALA A 279 -5.32 19.75 10.23
C ALA A 279 -6.81 19.98 10.55
N GLU A 280 -7.31 19.45 11.68
CA GLU A 280 -8.74 19.52 12.04
C GLU A 280 -8.96 20.03 13.47
N LEU A 281 -8.56 19.25 14.48
CA LEU A 281 -8.64 19.68 15.88
C LEU A 281 -7.36 20.38 16.30
N THR A 282 -7.46 21.47 17.06
CA THR A 282 -6.28 22.11 17.69
C THR A 282 -5.52 21.11 18.57
N PHE A 283 -4.22 21.37 18.81
CA PHE A 283 -3.38 20.55 19.70
C PHE A 283 -4.08 20.17 21.02
N ARG A 284 -4.69 21.14 21.71
CA ARG A 284 -5.35 20.93 23.00
C ARG A 284 -6.47 19.88 22.92
N TYR A 285 -7.40 20.04 21.98
CA TYR A 285 -8.50 19.10 21.79
C TYR A 285 -8.03 17.73 21.29
N ALA A 286 -7.03 17.71 20.39
CA ALA A 286 -6.43 16.46 19.92
C ALA A 286 -5.75 15.70 21.07
N HIS A 287 -5.02 16.40 21.94
CA HIS A 287 -4.37 15.86 23.12
C HIS A 287 -5.40 15.28 24.10
N ASP A 288 -6.44 16.03 24.44
CA ASP A 288 -7.49 15.57 25.36
C ASP A 288 -8.20 14.32 24.84
N LEU A 289 -8.49 14.27 23.53
CA LEU A 289 -9.12 13.12 22.89
C LEU A 289 -8.20 11.89 22.86
N VAL A 290 -6.91 12.06 22.56
CA VAL A 290 -5.93 10.97 22.61
C VAL A 290 -5.75 10.44 24.04
N MET A 291 -5.71 11.33 25.04
CA MET A 291 -5.67 10.92 26.44
C MET A 291 -6.93 10.13 26.83
N TYR A 292 -8.10 10.60 26.41
CA TYR A 292 -9.36 9.88 26.61
C TYR A 292 -9.31 8.46 26.00
N TYR A 293 -8.84 8.32 24.76
CA TYR A 293 -8.68 7.01 24.10
C TYR A 293 -7.78 6.04 24.87
N ARG A 294 -6.67 6.54 25.41
CA ARG A 294 -5.75 5.74 26.24
C ARG A 294 -6.40 5.32 27.55
N HIS A 295 -7.05 6.26 28.25
CA HIS A 295 -7.72 5.99 29.52
C HIS A 295 -8.85 4.97 29.38
N GLN A 296 -9.73 5.14 28.38
CA GLN A 296 -10.77 4.16 28.08
C GLN A 296 -10.20 2.76 27.86
N THR A 297 -9.12 2.65 27.08
CA THR A 297 -8.55 1.33 26.80
C THR A 297 -7.89 0.71 28.02
N GLN A 298 -7.21 1.51 28.86
CA GLN A 298 -6.67 1.03 30.13
C GLN A 298 -7.77 0.53 31.06
N PHE A 299 -8.88 1.26 31.16
CA PHE A 299 -10.05 0.87 31.95
C PHE A 299 -10.66 -0.45 31.44
N ILE A 300 -10.82 -0.61 30.12
CA ILE A 300 -11.31 -1.85 29.50
C ILE A 300 -10.36 -3.01 29.79
N LYS A 301 -9.04 -2.82 29.63
CA LYS A 301 -8.02 -3.86 29.93
C LYS A 301 -8.06 -4.28 31.40
N GLN A 302 -8.18 -3.32 32.33
CA GLN A 302 -8.30 -3.61 33.75
C GLN A 302 -9.59 -4.39 34.06
N THR A 303 -10.72 -3.97 33.50
CA THR A 303 -12.03 -4.62 33.68
C THR A 303 -12.04 -6.05 33.12
N LEU A 304 -11.46 -6.28 31.93
CA LEU A 304 -11.30 -7.61 31.35
C LEU A 304 -10.39 -8.50 32.19
N ARG A 305 -9.29 -7.97 32.73
CA ARG A 305 -8.43 -8.71 33.67
C ARG A 305 -9.18 -9.12 34.93
N ILE A 306 -9.98 -8.22 35.52
CA ILE A 306 -10.82 -8.51 36.70
C ILE A 306 -11.86 -9.58 36.37
N ASN A 307 -12.54 -9.47 35.22
CA ASN A 307 -13.56 -10.42 34.80
C ASN A 307 -12.98 -11.80 34.46
N ASN A 308 -11.78 -11.88 33.86
CA ASN A 308 -11.09 -13.14 33.63
C ASN A 308 -10.62 -13.79 34.93
N LYS A 309 -10.13 -13.00 35.91
CA LYS A 309 -9.84 -13.50 37.27
C LYS A 309 -11.12 -14.02 37.96
N ARG A 310 -12.26 -13.33 37.81
CA ARG A 310 -13.56 -13.78 38.34
C ARG A 310 -14.07 -15.05 37.66
N LYS A 311 -13.92 -15.18 36.33
CA LYS A 311 -14.25 -16.39 35.58
C LYS A 311 -13.36 -17.57 36.00
N GLN A 312 -12.05 -17.38 36.15
CA GLN A 312 -11.15 -18.42 36.68
C GLN A 312 -11.51 -18.84 38.11
N LYS A 313 -11.88 -17.89 38.98
CA LYS A 313 -12.39 -18.23 40.33
C LYS A 313 -13.70 -19.01 40.26
N LYS A 314 -14.62 -18.66 39.36
CA LYS A 314 -15.88 -19.41 39.15
C LYS A 314 -15.66 -20.81 38.57
N THR A 315 -14.74 -20.96 37.61
CA THR A 315 -14.39 -22.29 37.06
C THR A 315 -13.72 -23.16 38.12
N ASN A 316 -12.81 -22.60 38.92
CA ASN A 316 -12.17 -23.33 40.02
C ASN A 316 -13.17 -23.69 41.12
N HIS A 317 -14.14 -22.81 41.41
CA HIS A 317 -15.22 -23.09 42.34
C HIS A 317 -16.17 -24.19 41.82
N CYS A 318 -16.55 -24.16 40.53
CA CYS A 318 -17.31 -25.24 39.88
C CYS A 318 -16.54 -26.57 39.87
N PHE A 319 -15.22 -26.54 39.65
CA PHE A 319 -14.35 -27.72 39.75
C PHE A 319 -14.32 -28.29 41.16
N HIS A 320 -14.24 -27.44 42.20
CA HIS A 320 -14.31 -27.88 43.59
C HIS A 320 -15.69 -28.45 43.96
N ILE A 321 -16.78 -27.84 43.51
CA ILE A 321 -18.14 -28.35 43.72
C ILE A 321 -18.31 -29.71 43.04
N LYS A 322 -17.90 -29.86 41.76
CA LYS A 322 -17.92 -31.16 41.07
C LYS A 322 -17.07 -32.21 41.79
N LYS A 323 -15.84 -31.86 42.22
CA LYS A 323 -14.96 -32.78 42.97
C LYS A 323 -15.58 -33.23 44.30
N ASN A 324 -16.26 -32.34 45.01
CA ASN A 324 -16.97 -32.68 46.25
C ASN A 324 -18.23 -33.53 45.97
N TYR A 325 -18.96 -33.24 44.89
CA TYR A 325 -20.11 -34.03 44.45
C TYR A 325 -19.73 -35.47 44.05
N TYR A 326 -18.64 -35.65 43.29
CA TYR A 326 -18.12 -36.98 42.97
C TYR A 326 -17.58 -37.72 44.22
N ARG A 327 -16.98 -37.02 45.17
CA ARG A 327 -16.58 -37.61 46.47
C ARG A 327 -17.79 -38.04 47.32
N SER A 328 -18.89 -37.29 47.32
CA SER A 328 -20.12 -37.70 48.02
C SER A 328 -20.84 -38.88 47.34
N ILE A 329 -20.77 -38.99 46.01
CA ILE A 329 -21.28 -40.16 45.28
C ILE A 329 -20.43 -41.39 45.59
N GLN A 330 -19.10 -41.28 45.61
CA GLN A 330 -18.22 -42.37 46.03
C GLN A 330 -18.50 -42.83 47.47
N PHE A 331 -18.78 -41.92 48.40
CA PHE A 331 -19.16 -42.29 49.77
C PHE A 331 -20.52 -42.98 49.89
N ASN A 332 -21.47 -42.68 48.99
CA ASN A 332 -22.79 -43.34 48.98
C ASN A 332 -22.76 -44.69 48.25
N TYR A 333 -21.88 -44.88 47.26
CA TYR A 333 -21.71 -46.17 46.56
C TYR A 333 -21.05 -47.26 47.44
N TYR A 334 -20.38 -46.90 48.53
CA TYR A 334 -19.81 -47.87 49.47
C TYR A 334 -20.76 -48.29 50.62
N ARG A 335 -22.00 -47.80 50.65
CA ARG A 335 -22.99 -48.18 51.69
C ARG A 335 -24.11 -49.09 51.22
N HIS A 336 -24.29 -49.25 49.91
CA HIS A 336 -25.22 -50.21 49.34
C HIS A 336 -24.51 -50.90 48.18
N ASP A 337 -24.02 -52.11 48.44
CA ASP A 337 -23.95 -53.26 47.52
C ASP A 337 -22.90 -54.27 48.02
N ASN A 338 -23.26 -55.00 49.07
CA ASN A 338 -22.84 -56.39 49.23
C ASN A 338 -23.99 -57.24 48.70
N ASN A 339 -23.96 -57.57 47.40
CA ASN A 339 -24.44 -58.83 46.83
C ASN A 339 -24.24 -58.88 45.30
N ILE A 340 -23.16 -59.58 44.91
CA ILE A 340 -23.14 -60.71 43.95
C ILE A 340 -23.40 -60.47 42.44
N ASP A 341 -22.38 -60.94 41.70
CA ASP A 341 -22.28 -61.56 40.35
C ASP A 341 -22.23 -60.77 39.02
N LEU A 342 -21.04 -60.92 38.41
CA LEU A 342 -20.72 -61.38 37.04
C LEU A 342 -21.65 -60.95 35.89
N SER A 343 -21.15 -60.08 35.02
CA SER A 343 -20.81 -60.38 33.60
C SER A 343 -20.77 -59.11 32.73
N SER A 344 -19.94 -59.20 31.68
CA SER A 344 -19.99 -58.45 30.43
C SER A 344 -19.45 -57.00 30.37
N ASN A 345 -18.35 -56.91 29.61
CA ASN A 345 -18.14 -56.05 28.45
C ASN A 345 -17.97 -54.52 28.57
N ASP A 346 -16.79 -54.13 28.10
CA ASP A 346 -16.49 -53.07 27.13
C ASP A 346 -16.24 -51.64 27.64
N ASP A 347 -14.93 -51.33 27.62
CA ASP A 347 -14.29 -50.18 26.99
C ASP A 347 -14.46 -48.78 27.60
N TYR A 348 -13.52 -48.50 28.51
CA TYR A 348 -12.82 -47.22 28.54
C TYR A 348 -11.96 -47.07 27.28
N TYR A 349 -12.04 -45.95 26.54
CA TYR A 349 -10.87 -45.15 26.18
C TYR A 349 -11.28 -43.79 25.61
N CYS A 350 -10.98 -42.75 26.37
CA CYS A 350 -10.74 -41.40 25.87
C CYS A 350 -9.26 -41.34 25.45
N SER A 351 -8.95 -41.10 24.18
CA SER A 351 -7.63 -40.61 23.79
C SER A 351 -7.67 -39.89 22.44
N ASN A 352 -7.39 -38.60 22.47
CA ASN A 352 -7.03 -37.76 21.34
C ASN A 352 -5.81 -38.34 20.62
N VAL A 353 -5.86 -38.49 19.28
CA VAL A 353 -4.68 -38.42 18.42
C VAL A 353 -5.00 -37.66 17.14
N MET A 354 -4.13 -36.68 16.90
CA MET A 354 -4.03 -35.75 15.79
C MET A 354 -3.70 -36.49 14.47
N LEU A 355 -4.44 -36.24 13.39
CA LEU A 355 -4.09 -36.71 12.05
C LEU A 355 -3.92 -35.54 11.07
N LYS A 356 -2.75 -35.60 10.44
CA LYS A 356 -2.09 -34.69 9.50
C LYS A 356 -2.71 -34.87 8.12
N MET A 357 -3.21 -33.81 7.50
CA MET A 357 -3.64 -33.86 6.09
C MET A 357 -2.43 -33.67 5.17
N VAL A 358 -2.17 -34.69 4.36
CA VAL A 358 -1.34 -34.64 3.16
C VAL A 358 -2.30 -34.49 1.98
N GLN A 359 -2.00 -33.60 1.04
CA GLN A 359 -2.66 -33.56 -0.26
C GLN A 359 -1.57 -33.50 -1.33
N SER A 360 -1.42 -34.61 -2.04
CA SER A 360 -1.06 -34.72 -3.46
C SER A 360 -2.39 -34.62 -4.25
N ASP A 361 -2.52 -34.05 -5.44
CA ASP A 361 -1.63 -33.92 -6.60
C ASP A 361 -1.64 -32.51 -7.20
#